data_AF-A0AAC9EUH9-F1
#
_entry.id   AF-A0AAC9EUH9-F1
#
_cell.length_a   1.000
_cell.length_b   1.000
_cell.length_c   1.000
_cell.angle_alpha   90.00
_cell.angle_beta   90.00
_cell.angle_gamma   90.00
#
_symmetry.space_group_name_H-M   'P 1'
#
loop_
_entity.id
_entity.type
_entity.pdbx_description
1 polymer ?
#
loop_
_entity_poly.entity_id
_entity_poly.type
_entity_poly.pdbx_seq_one_letter_code
_entity_poly.pdbx_strand_id
1 'polypeptide(L)'
;MLDMGNVRKSFFQAVSNSSWANEGYLVARSIADSRAYQELRMLSALHGIGVILLSVENPSESELLLPAQKRSVIDWQSVNRIVEENADFKDFIDLVANYYQTDRLRKCDWNK
;
A
#
# COMPACT_ATOMS: atom_id res chain seq x y z
N MET A 1 8.36 -7.65 -13.36
CA MET A 1 8.10 -9.09 -13.14
C MET A 1 8.73 -9.48 -11.82
N LEU A 2 7.99 -10.15 -10.94
CA LEU A 2 8.53 -10.73 -9.72
C LEU A 2 9.02 -12.15 -9.98
N ASP A 3 10.23 -12.46 -9.55
CA ASP A 3 10.87 -13.78 -9.65
C ASP A 3 11.65 -14.10 -8.37
N MET A 4 12.21 -15.30 -8.28
CA MET A 4 12.96 -15.72 -7.08
C MET A 4 14.20 -14.85 -6.77
N GLY A 5 14.74 -14.11 -7.75
CA GLY A 5 15.88 -13.23 -7.55
C GLY A 5 15.51 -11.89 -6.88
N ASN A 6 14.25 -11.45 -7.02
CA ASN A 6 13.82 -10.13 -6.52
C ASN A 6 12.61 -10.16 -5.58
N VAL A 7 11.90 -11.28 -5.44
CA VAL A 7 10.61 -11.36 -4.73
C VAL A 7 10.74 -10.91 -3.27
N ARG A 8 11.75 -11.42 -2.54
CA ARG A 8 11.97 -11.05 -1.13
C ARG A 8 12.32 -9.58 -0.97
N LYS A 9 13.27 -9.08 -1.77
CA LYS A 9 13.69 -7.68 -1.71
C LYS A 9 12.51 -6.74 -1.97
N SER A 10 11.72 -7.03 -3.00
CA SER A 10 10.56 -6.23 -3.38
C SER A 10 9.47 -6.29 -2.31
N PHE A 11 9.23 -7.47 -1.74
CA PHE A 11 8.26 -7.66 -0.67
C PHE A 11 8.66 -6.89 0.60
N PHE A 12 9.90 -7.00 1.05
CA PHE A 12 10.36 -6.27 2.24
C PHE A 12 10.43 -4.76 2.02
N GLN A 13 10.66 -4.31 0.79
CA GLN A 13 10.50 -2.89 0.46
C GLN A 13 9.05 -2.44 0.64
N ALA A 14 8.08 -3.24 0.21
CA ALA A 14 6.66 -2.94 0.44
C ALA A 14 6.34 -2.90 1.94
N VAL A 15 6.80 -3.90 2.71
CA VAL A 15 6.65 -3.91 4.18
C VAL A 15 7.18 -2.62 4.81
N SER A 16 8.40 -2.21 4.44
CA SER A 16 9.03 -1.00 4.99
C SER A 16 8.29 0.28 4.62
N ASN A 17 7.73 0.36 3.41
CA ASN A 17 7.10 1.59 2.89
C ASN A 17 5.63 1.73 3.29
N SER A 18 4.95 0.62 3.60
CA SER A 18 3.51 0.61 3.89
C SER A 18 3.18 0.14 5.30
N SER A 19 4.16 0.07 6.21
CA SER A 19 3.94 -0.34 7.60
C SER A 19 2.96 0.57 8.34
N TRP A 20 2.90 1.85 7.97
CA TRP A 20 1.97 2.85 8.53
C TRP A 20 0.53 2.71 8.00
N ALA A 21 0.34 2.06 6.86
CA ALA A 21 -0.95 2.02 6.16
C ALA A 21 -1.93 1.05 6.82
N ASN A 22 -3.23 1.37 6.69
CA ASN A 22 -4.33 0.49 7.08
C ASN A 22 -4.28 -0.86 6.35
N GLU A 23 -3.97 -0.84 5.05
CA GLU A 23 -3.70 -2.03 4.23
C GLU A 23 -2.51 -1.74 3.32
N GLY A 24 -1.51 -2.62 3.33
CA GLY A 24 -0.32 -2.51 2.49
C GLY A 24 -0.34 -3.54 1.37
N TYR A 25 -0.03 -3.12 0.14
CA TYR A 25 -0.02 -3.99 -1.04
C TYR A 25 1.32 -3.92 -1.79
N LEU A 26 1.84 -5.08 -2.18
CA LEU A 26 2.83 -5.21 -3.23
C LEU A 26 2.11 -5.36 -4.57
N VAL A 27 2.32 -4.41 -5.47
CA VAL A 27 1.72 -4.42 -6.82
C VAL A 27 2.76 -4.91 -7.82
N ALA A 28 2.38 -5.87 -8.66
CA ALA A 28 3.27 -6.41 -9.69
C ALA A 28 2.55 -6.56 -11.02
N ARG A 29 3.24 -6.30 -12.14
CA ARG A 29 2.70 -6.56 -13.50
C ARG A 29 2.60 -8.05 -13.83
N SER A 30 3.52 -8.85 -13.28
CA SER A 30 3.59 -10.29 -13.55
C SER A 30 4.41 -11.00 -12.49
N ILE A 31 4.12 -12.28 -12.28
CA ILE A 31 4.83 -13.21 -11.39
C ILE A 31 5.36 -14.35 -12.26
N ALA A 32 6.65 -14.63 -12.17
CA ALA A 32 7.35 -15.47 -13.14
C ALA A 32 6.96 -16.95 -13.10
N ASP A 33 6.87 -17.55 -11.90
CA ASP A 33 6.56 -18.96 -11.73
C ASP A 33 5.85 -19.25 -10.39
N SER A 34 5.46 -20.52 -10.21
CA SER A 34 4.77 -20.98 -8.99
C SER A 34 5.63 -20.86 -7.73
N ARG A 35 6.97 -20.89 -7.84
CA ARG A 35 7.87 -20.75 -6.69
C ARG A 35 7.86 -19.32 -6.18
N ALA A 36 7.95 -18.33 -7.07
CA ALA A 36 7.83 -16.92 -6.70
C ALA A 36 6.46 -16.62 -6.07
N TYR A 37 5.39 -17.22 -6.60
CA TYR A 37 4.05 -17.10 -6.03
C TYR A 37 3.93 -17.74 -4.64
N GLN A 38 4.51 -18.92 -4.43
CA GLN A 38 4.50 -19.61 -3.14
C GLN A 38 5.29 -18.84 -2.07
N GLU A 39 6.43 -18.24 -2.46
CA GLU A 39 7.20 -17.34 -1.60
C GLU A 39 6.37 -16.11 -1.19
N LEU A 40 5.67 -15.47 -2.14
CA LEU A 40 4.76 -14.36 -1.84
C LEU A 40 3.64 -14.76 -0.88
N ARG A 41 3.04 -15.95 -1.05
CA ARG A 41 2.01 -16.46 -0.13
C ARG A 41 2.55 -16.60 1.30
N MET A 42 3.73 -17.18 1.45
CA MET A 42 4.37 -17.34 2.76
C MET A 42 4.67 -15.98 3.40
N LEU A 43 5.29 -15.06 2.66
CA LEU A 43 5.63 -13.73 3.17
C LEU A 43 4.38 -12.90 3.51
N SER A 44 3.35 -12.97 2.66
CA SER A 44 2.05 -12.31 2.88
C SER A 44 1.40 -12.78 4.18
N ALA A 45 1.37 -14.09 4.43
CA ALA A 45 0.83 -14.65 5.66
C ALA A 45 1.62 -14.22 6.92
N LEU A 46 2.95 -14.05 6.79
CA LEU A 46 3.82 -13.67 7.92
C LEU A 46 3.80 -12.17 8.23
N HIS A 47 3.65 -11.32 7.21
CA HIS A 47 3.86 -9.87 7.35
C HIS A 47 2.62 -9.03 7.02
N GLY A 48 1.54 -9.66 6.54
CA GLY A 48 0.26 -8.99 6.30
C GLY A 48 0.21 -8.08 5.07
N ILE A 49 1.21 -8.13 4.18
CA ILE A 49 1.18 -7.39 2.90
C ILE A 49 0.39 -8.19 1.87
N GLY A 50 -0.62 -7.56 1.27
CA GLY A 50 -1.39 -8.11 0.18
C GLY A 50 -0.65 -8.03 -1.15
N VAL A 51 -1.17 -8.70 -2.18
CA VAL A 51 -0.59 -8.70 -3.52
C VAL A 51 -1.66 -8.41 -4.56
N ILE A 52 -1.39 -7.42 -5.41
CA ILE A 52 -2.24 -7.07 -6.57
C ILE A 52 -1.46 -7.35 -7.84
N LEU A 53 -2.08 -8.07 -8.76
CA LEU A 53 -1.61 -8.23 -10.13
C LEU A 53 -2.19 -7.10 -10.98
N LEU A 54 -1.33 -6.17 -11.37
CA LEU A 54 -1.70 -4.99 -12.13
C LEU A 54 -1.97 -5.35 -13.59
N SER A 55 -3.18 -5.07 -14.06
CA SER A 55 -3.47 -4.95 -15.49
C SER A 55 -3.02 -3.56 -15.93
N VAL A 56 -1.95 -3.48 -16.72
CA VAL A 56 -1.32 -2.20 -17.10
C VAL A 56 -2.20 -1.46 -18.11
N GLU A 57 -2.82 -2.21 -18.99
CA GLU A 57 -3.67 -1.73 -20.08
C GLU A 57 -5.04 -1.31 -19.56
N ASN A 58 -5.57 -2.00 -18.55
CA ASN A 58 -6.83 -1.65 -17.89
C ASN A 58 -6.71 -1.79 -16.35
N PRO A 59 -6.26 -0.75 -15.63
CA PRO A 59 -6.06 -0.82 -14.18
C PRO A 59 -7.28 -1.27 -13.38
N SER A 60 -8.49 -1.02 -13.87
CA SER A 60 -9.75 -1.46 -13.27
C SER A 60 -9.95 -2.97 -13.29
N GLU A 61 -9.26 -3.68 -14.19
CA GLU A 61 -9.25 -5.15 -14.31
C GLU A 61 -8.09 -5.80 -13.55
N SER A 62 -7.39 -5.06 -12.69
CA SER A 62 -6.33 -5.63 -11.84
C SER A 62 -6.90 -6.66 -10.86
N GLU A 63 -6.15 -7.73 -10.62
CA GLU A 63 -6.58 -8.85 -9.79
C GLU A 63 -6.00 -8.75 -8.37
N LEU A 64 -6.86 -8.91 -7.36
CA LEU A 64 -6.41 -9.09 -5.97
C LEU A 64 -6.00 -10.56 -5.75
N LEU A 65 -4.70 -10.83 -5.82
CA LEU A 65 -4.16 -12.19 -5.67
C LEU A 65 -4.12 -12.66 -4.21
N LEU A 66 -3.73 -11.77 -3.30
CA LEU A 66 -3.63 -12.05 -1.86
C LEU A 66 -4.17 -10.84 -1.08
N PRO A 67 -5.12 -11.03 -0.16
CA PRO A 67 -5.64 -9.92 0.64
C PRO A 67 -4.56 -9.40 1.60
N ALA A 68 -4.54 -8.09 1.84
CA ALA A 68 -3.72 -7.51 2.88
C ALA A 68 -4.37 -7.72 4.26
N GLN A 69 -3.55 -7.75 5.30
CA GLN A 69 -4.04 -7.70 6.67
C GLN A 69 -4.40 -6.26 7.02
N LYS A 70 -5.65 -6.04 7.40
CA LYS A 70 -6.14 -4.75 7.87
C LYS A 70 -5.58 -4.41 9.26
N ARG A 71 -5.11 -3.17 9.43
CA ARG A 71 -4.63 -2.64 10.71
C ARG A 71 -5.59 -1.63 11.28
N SER A 72 -6.20 -1.97 12.42
CA SER A 72 -7.15 -1.10 13.12
C SER A 72 -6.47 -0.02 13.99
N VAL A 73 -5.21 -0.24 14.36
CA VAL A 73 -4.42 0.68 15.17
C VAL A 73 -3.45 1.42 14.26
N ILE A 74 -3.46 2.74 14.35
CA ILE A 74 -2.56 3.62 13.61
C ILE A 74 -1.21 3.65 14.33
N ASP A 75 -0.12 3.39 13.60
CA ASP A 75 1.24 3.65 14.07
C ASP A 75 1.56 5.13 13.92
N TRP A 76 1.23 5.91 14.94
CA TRP A 76 1.45 7.35 14.97
C TRP A 76 2.92 7.75 14.86
N GLN A 77 3.86 6.90 15.28
CA GLN A 77 5.29 7.21 15.16
C GLN A 77 5.70 7.22 13.69
N SER A 78 5.31 6.19 12.93
CA SER A 78 5.55 6.14 11.49
C SER A 78 4.82 7.25 10.75
N VAL A 79 3.54 7.52 11.09
CA VAL A 79 2.76 8.61 10.47
C VAL A 79 3.43 9.97 10.68
N ASN A 80 3.81 10.32 11.92
CA ASN A 80 4.46 11.59 12.22
C ASN A 80 5.77 11.76 11.45
N ARG A 81 6.56 10.69 11.33
CA ARG A 81 7.79 10.70 10.54
C ARG A 81 7.51 11.00 9.05
N ILE A 82 6.47 10.40 8.47
CA ILE A 82 6.12 10.64 7.06
C ILE A 82 5.62 12.06 6.86
N VAL A 83 4.89 12.63 7.82
CA VAL A 83 4.46 14.04 7.78
C VAL A 83 5.66 15.00 7.73
N GLU A 84 6.77 14.67 8.40
CA GLU A 84 8.00 15.45 8.34
C GLU A 84 8.76 15.27 7.01
N GLU A 85 8.72 14.06 6.44
CA GLU A 85 9.50 13.70 5.24
C GLU A 85 8.77 13.98 3.91
N ASN A 86 7.44 14.07 3.89
CA ASN A 86 6.63 14.17 2.67
C ASN A 86 5.56 15.27 2.77
N ALA A 87 5.73 16.33 1.97
CA ALA A 87 4.83 17.49 1.97
C ALA A 87 3.39 17.13 1.54
N ASP A 88 3.22 16.27 0.53
CA ASP A 88 1.90 15.86 0.05
C ASP A 88 1.12 15.09 1.13
N PHE A 89 1.82 14.24 1.89
CA PHE A 89 1.24 13.50 3.00
C PHE A 89 0.87 14.41 4.17
N LYS A 90 1.70 15.42 4.46
CA LYS A 90 1.36 16.45 5.43
C LYS A 90 0.09 17.20 5.03
N ASP A 91 0.00 17.64 3.78
CA ASP A 91 -1.18 18.34 3.26
C ASP A 91 -2.43 17.45 3.36
N PHE A 92 -2.31 16.14 3.06
CA PHE A 92 -3.37 15.17 3.28
C PHE A 92 -3.83 15.09 4.74
N ILE A 93 -2.89 15.00 5.70
CA ILE A 93 -3.24 14.96 7.13
C ILE A 93 -3.92 16.26 7.59
N ASP A 94 -3.45 17.42 7.13
CA ASP A 94 -4.07 18.71 7.42
C ASP A 94 -5.48 18.80 6.84
N LEU A 95 -5.71 18.28 5.63
CA LEU A 95 -7.05 18.19 5.03
C LEU A 95 -7.98 17.32 5.85
N VAL A 96 -7.52 16.14 6.28
CA VAL A 96 -8.30 15.23 7.14
C VAL A 96 -8.64 15.92 8.46
N ALA A 97 -7.67 16.57 9.12
CA ALA A 97 -7.89 17.28 10.38
C ALA A 97 -8.90 18.43 10.24
N ASN A 98 -8.78 19.24 9.19
CA ASN A 98 -9.73 20.31 8.89
C ASN A 98 -11.14 19.79 8.63
N TYR A 99 -11.26 18.69 7.88
CA TYR A 99 -12.56 18.06 7.64
C TYR A 99 -13.21 17.62 8.95
N TYR A 100 -12.48 16.92 9.83
CA TYR A 100 -13.02 16.48 11.13
C TYR A 100 -13.48 17.64 12.03
N GLN A 101 -12.83 18.81 11.94
CA GLN A 101 -13.19 19.97 12.76
C GLN A 101 -14.35 20.79 12.18
N THR A 102 -14.46 20.85 10.86
CA THR A 102 -15.36 21.79 10.17
C THR A 102 -16.52 21.14 9.44
N ASP A 103 -16.46 19.83 9.22
CA ASP A 103 -17.37 19.03 8.38
C ASP A 103 -17.46 19.57 6.93
N ARG A 104 -16.43 20.30 6.47
CA ARG A 104 -16.37 20.91 5.13
C ARG A 104 -15.42 20.15 4.21
N LEU A 105 -15.98 19.58 3.15
CA LEU A 105 -15.21 19.02 2.03
C LEU A 105 -14.70 20.15 1.11
N ARG A 106 -13.39 20.17 0.86
CA ARG A 106 -12.81 21.03 -0.18
C ARG A 106 -13.07 20.43 -1.56
N LYS A 107 -14.12 20.91 -2.22
CA LYS A 107 -14.55 20.42 -3.56
C LYS A 107 -13.48 20.57 -4.66
N CYS A 108 -12.50 21.46 -4.49
CA CYS A 108 -11.42 21.68 -5.44
C CYS A 108 -10.37 20.57 -5.46
N ASP A 109 -10.29 19.75 -4.41
CA ASP A 109 -9.27 18.68 -4.28
C ASP A 109 -9.77 17.34 -4.84
N TRP A 110 -11.06 17.26 -5.21
CA TRP A 110 -11.66 16.09 -5.84
C TRP A 110 -11.79 16.34 -7.34
N ASN A 111 -11.04 15.57 -8.15
CA ASN A 111 -11.12 15.65 -9.61
C ASN A 111 -12.52 15.26 -10.12
N LYS A 112 -12.96 15.97 -11.16
CA LYS A 112 -14.10 15.59 -12.04
C LYS A 112 -13.77 14.38 -12.88
#